data_AF-A0A846P1K6-F1
#
_entry.id   AF-A0A846P1K6-F1
#
_cell.length_a   1.000
_cell.length_b   1.000
_cell.length_c   1.000
_cell.angle_alpha   90.00
_cell.angle_beta   90.00
_cell.angle_gamma   90.00
#
_symmetry.space_group_name_H-M   'P 1'
#
loop_
_entity.id
_entity.type
_entity.pdbx_description
1 polymer ?
#
loop_
_entity_poly.entity_id
_entity_poly.type
_entity_poly.pdbx_seq_one_letter_code
_entity_poly.pdbx_strand_id
1 'polypeptide(L)'
;MGKRSRTWKLFAAPYCYEKYVRLVLVSPDIDADSIVNLIDFSMFAGGYISPPRPYDPRFDIYGDGQIGLVDLALFAQHFRHGCS
;
A
#
# COMPACT_ATOMS: atom_id res chain seq x y z
N MET A 1 5.79 29.50 22.12
CA MET A 1 5.02 29.28 20.87
C MET A 1 6.00 28.92 19.75
N GLY A 2 5.96 27.69 19.24
CA GLY A 2 6.80 27.27 18.12
C GLY A 2 6.17 26.04 17.46
N LYS A 3 5.36 26.27 16.43
CA LYS A 3 4.66 25.20 15.68
C LYS A 3 5.69 24.38 14.90
N ARG A 4 5.98 23.15 15.34
CA ARG A 4 6.75 22.20 14.54
C ARG A 4 5.82 21.65 13.45
N SER A 5 5.99 22.18 12.25
CA SER A 5 5.40 21.68 11.01
C SER A 5 5.90 20.24 10.78
N ARG A 6 5.00 19.25 10.92
CA ARG A 6 5.24 17.89 10.44
C ARG A 6 4.89 17.86 8.97
N THR A 7 5.85 18.23 8.12
CA THR A 7 5.78 17.95 6.69
C THR A 7 6.02 16.45 6.51
N TRP A 8 4.94 15.69 6.38
CA TRP A 8 5.00 14.33 5.84
C TRP A 8 5.38 14.44 4.37
N LYS A 9 6.68 14.41 4.08
CA LYS A 9 7.14 14.06 2.74
C LYS A 9 6.73 12.60 2.56
N LEU A 10 5.64 12.39 1.83
CA LEU A 10 5.28 11.11 1.24
C LEU A 10 6.45 10.72 0.34
N PHE A 11 7.40 9.98 0.88
CA PHE A 11 8.39 9.30 0.07
C PHE A 11 7.63 8.17 -0.61
N ALA A 12 7.32 8.37 -1.88
CA ALA A 12 7.13 7.26 -2.81
C ALA A 12 8.45 6.48 -2.77
N ALA A 13 8.51 5.48 -1.89
CA ALA A 13 9.66 4.60 -1.81
C ALA A 13 9.77 3.90 -3.17
N PRO A 14 10.95 3.90 -3.81
CA PRO A 14 11.14 3.11 -5.02
C PRO A 14 10.79 1.66 -4.68
N TYR A 15 9.99 1.03 -5.53
CA TYR A 15 9.30 -0.27 -5.35
C TYR A 15 10.21 -1.48 -5.07
N CYS A 16 11.50 -1.27 -4.84
CA CYS A 16 12.48 -2.28 -4.49
C CYS A 16 13.18 -1.83 -3.20
N TYR A 17 12.85 -2.41 -2.05
CA TYR A 17 13.72 -2.28 -0.87
C TYR A 17 14.08 -3.65 -0.32
N GLU A 18 15.38 -3.93 -0.31
CA GLU A 18 15.97 -4.97 0.52
C GLU A 18 15.70 -4.64 1.99
N LYS A 19 15.19 -5.64 2.70
CA LYS A 19 15.55 -6.01 4.07
C LYS A 19 15.70 -4.84 5.08
N TYR A 20 14.73 -4.79 5.99
CA TYR A 20 14.75 -4.14 7.32
C TYR A 20 14.50 -2.63 7.40
N VAL A 21 13.22 -2.26 7.54
CA VAL A 21 12.70 -1.50 8.70
C VAL A 21 11.26 -2.00 8.90
N ARG A 22 10.77 -2.14 10.15
CA ARG A 22 9.31 -2.22 10.42
C ARG A 22 8.64 -0.87 10.13
N LEU A 23 8.83 -0.35 8.93
CA LEU A 23 7.87 0.54 8.31
C LEU A 23 6.81 -0.43 7.80
N VAL A 24 5.56 -0.24 8.17
CA VAL A 24 4.46 -0.85 7.41
C VAL A 24 4.53 -0.18 6.05
N LEU A 25 5.35 -0.74 5.14
CA LEU A 25 5.36 -0.28 3.76
C LEU A 25 4.05 -0.81 3.19
N VAL A 26 3.09 0.08 3.04
CA VAL A 26 1.89 -0.25 2.27
C VAL A 26 2.32 -0.19 0.81
N SER A 27 2.47 -1.37 0.20
CA SER A 27 2.88 -1.55 -1.19
C SER A 27 1.78 -2.25 -1.98
N PRO A 28 1.62 -1.95 -3.27
CA PRO A 28 0.77 -2.73 -4.17
C PRO A 28 1.25 -4.18 -4.36
N ASP A 29 2.53 -4.47 -4.10
CA ASP A 29 3.07 -5.83 -3.94
C ASP A 29 2.73 -6.33 -2.53
N ILE A 30 1.65 -7.10 -2.44
CA ILE A 30 0.97 -7.50 -1.21
C ILE A 30 1.48 -8.86 -0.71
N ASP A 31 1.84 -9.76 -1.62
CA ASP A 31 2.44 -11.05 -1.26
C ASP A 31 3.97 -11.00 -1.13
N ALA A 32 4.57 -9.85 -1.48
CA ALA A 32 5.99 -9.56 -1.40
C ALA A 32 6.84 -10.45 -2.32
N ASP A 33 6.29 -10.83 -3.48
CA ASP A 33 7.00 -11.59 -4.52
C ASP A 33 7.79 -10.70 -5.49
N SER A 34 7.82 -9.38 -5.26
CA SER A 34 8.44 -8.34 -6.09
C SER A 34 7.78 -8.08 -7.44
N ILE A 35 6.58 -8.61 -7.69
CA ILE A 35 5.84 -8.49 -8.94
C ILE A 35 4.38 -8.15 -8.66
N VAL A 36 3.96 -6.91 -8.92
CA VAL A 36 2.55 -6.52 -8.77
C VAL A 36 1.71 -7.13 -9.88
N ASN A 37 0.93 -8.16 -9.57
CA ASN A 37 0.20 -8.95 -10.53
C ASN A 37 -1.22 -9.31 -10.05
N LEU A 38 -1.84 -10.29 -10.71
CA LEU A 38 -3.21 -10.70 -10.41
C LEU A 38 -3.32 -11.34 -9.01
N ILE A 39 -2.24 -11.92 -8.48
CA ILE A 39 -2.18 -12.48 -7.14
C ILE A 39 -2.37 -11.36 -6.11
N ASP A 40 -1.61 -10.27 -6.20
CA ASP A 40 -1.80 -9.11 -5.32
C ASP A 40 -3.21 -8.54 -5.40
N PHE A 41 -3.74 -8.41 -6.62
CA PHE A 41 -5.09 -7.91 -6.82
C PHE A 41 -6.13 -8.81 -6.14
N SER A 42 -5.96 -10.13 -6.22
CA SER A 42 -6.87 -11.08 -5.58
C SER A 42 -6.84 -10.96 -4.05
N MET A 43 -5.68 -10.66 -3.47
CA MET A 43 -5.54 -10.41 -2.04
C MET A 43 -6.16 -9.07 -1.63
N PHE A 44 -5.90 -8.01 -2.41
CA PHE A 44 -6.52 -6.69 -2.21
C PHE A 44 -8.06 -6.77 -2.25
N ALA A 45 -8.61 -7.48 -3.25
CA ALA A 45 -10.05 -7.64 -3.40
C ALA A 45 -10.71 -8.30 -2.18
N GLY A 46 -9.98 -9.14 -1.44
CA GLY A 46 -10.45 -9.74 -0.20
C GLY A 46 -10.72 -8.73 0.94
N GLY A 47 -10.12 -7.53 0.87
CA GLY A 47 -10.32 -6.45 1.85
C GLY A 47 -11.15 -5.27 1.35
N TYR A 48 -11.50 -5.25 0.07
CA TYR A 48 -12.17 -4.14 -0.60
C TYR A 48 -13.57 -3.82 -0.02
N ILE A 49 -13.88 -2.54 0.17
CA ILE A 49 -15.14 -2.05 0.79
C ILE A 49 -15.26 -2.51 2.26
N SER A 50 -14.15 -2.49 2.99
CA SER A 50 -14.15 -2.55 4.47
C SER A 50 -14.26 -1.13 5.06
N PRO A 51 -15.08 -0.87 6.10
CA PRO A 51 -15.32 -1.77 7.26
C PRO A 51 -16.78 -2.24 7.52
N PRO A 52 -17.01 -3.28 8.38
CA PRO A 52 -16.11 -3.70 9.48
C PRO A 52 -15.67 -5.19 9.53
N ARG A 53 -14.35 -5.33 9.63
CA ARG A 53 -13.50 -6.40 10.21
C ARG A 53 -13.48 -7.80 9.58
N PRO A 54 -12.26 -8.42 9.52
CA PRO A 54 -10.97 -7.87 9.96
C PRO A 54 -10.42 -6.80 9.00
N TYR A 55 -10.05 -5.64 9.54
CA TYR A 55 -9.37 -4.60 8.77
C TYR A 55 -7.90 -4.97 8.68
N ASP A 56 -7.39 -5.01 7.46
CA ASP A 56 -5.98 -5.29 7.19
C ASP A 56 -5.34 -4.02 6.60
N PRO A 57 -4.42 -3.36 7.33
CA PRO A 57 -3.80 -2.12 6.86
C PRO A 57 -2.95 -2.30 5.60
N ARG A 58 -2.66 -3.54 5.18
CA ARG A 58 -1.96 -3.80 3.90
C ARG A 58 -2.76 -3.38 2.67
N PHE A 59 -4.08 -3.28 2.79
CA PHE A 59 -4.96 -2.93 1.67
C PHE A 59 -5.33 -1.43 1.65
N ASP A 60 -5.04 -0.69 2.72
CA ASP A 60 -5.27 0.77 2.82
C ASP A 60 -4.04 1.51 2.29
N ILE A 61 -3.86 1.44 0.97
CA ILE A 61 -2.73 1.98 0.22
C ILE A 61 -2.66 3.51 0.34
N TYR A 62 -3.80 4.17 0.44
CA TYR A 62 -3.88 5.60 0.63
C TYR A 62 -3.61 6.02 2.08
N GLY A 63 -3.91 5.15 3.05
CA GLY A 63 -3.67 5.36 4.47
C GLY A 63 -4.71 6.25 5.15
N ASP A 64 -5.96 6.25 4.69
CA ASP A 64 -7.04 7.09 5.25
C ASP A 64 -7.97 6.36 6.24
N GLY A 65 -7.69 5.09 6.51
CA GLY A 65 -8.50 4.24 7.38
C GLY A 65 -9.64 3.52 6.66
N GLN A 66 -9.74 3.64 5.34
CA GLN A 66 -10.74 2.98 4.51
C GLN A 66 -10.05 2.19 3.39
N ILE A 67 -10.68 1.10 2.94
CA ILE A 67 -10.20 0.34 1.77
C ILE A 67 -11.23 0.53 0.67
N GLY A 68 -10.95 1.39 -0.29
CA GLY A 68 -11.91 1.84 -1.30
C GLY A 68 -11.30 2.12 -2.67
N LEU A 69 -12.04 2.90 -3.46
CA LEU A 69 -11.69 3.18 -4.86
C LEU A 69 -10.36 3.95 -5.00
N VAL A 70 -10.01 4.75 -4.00
CA VAL A 70 -8.73 5.49 -4.00
C VAL A 70 -7.57 4.51 -3.89
N ASP A 71 -7.64 3.54 -2.99
CA ASP A 71 -6.63 2.48 -2.84
C ASP A 71 -6.52 1.64 -4.11
N LEU A 72 -7.65 1.30 -4.73
CA LEU A 72 -7.67 0.57 -6.00
C LEU A 72 -7.00 1.38 -7.12
N ALA A 73 -7.25 2.69 -7.19
CA ALA A 73 -6.62 3.55 -8.19
C ALA A 73 -5.11 3.69 -7.98
N LEU A 74 -4.64 3.68 -6.72
CA LEU A 74 -3.21 3.65 -6.40
C LEU A 74 -2.60 2.30 -6.74
N PHE A 75 -3.26 1.19 -6.38
CA PHE A 75 -2.83 -0.16 -6.76
C PHE A 75 -2.64 -0.29 -8.28
N ALA A 76 -3.62 0.16 -9.07
CA ALA A 76 -3.63 0.01 -10.52
C ALA A 76 -2.49 0.75 -11.24
N GLN A 77 -1.93 1.81 -10.64
CA GLN A 77 -0.75 2.50 -11.18
C GLN A 77 0.49 1.60 -11.23
N HIS A 78 0.51 0.52 -10.45
CA HIS A 78 1.64 -0.38 -10.32
C HIS A 78 1.40 -1.75 -10.93
N PHE A 79 0.23 -2.00 -11.53
CA PHE A 79 -0.08 -3.30 -12.11
C PHE A 79 0.91 -3.66 -13.23
N ARG A 80 1.51 -4.85 -13.14
CA ARG A 80 2.59 -5.36 -14.00
C ARG A 80 3.96 -4.70 -13.82
N HIS A 81 4.16 -3.88 -12.79
CA HIS A 81 5.51 -3.49 -12.39
C HIS A 81 6.14 -4.59 -11.53
N GLY A 82 7.40 -4.91 -11.82
CA GLY A 82 8.22 -5.79 -11.00
C GLY A 82 9.64 -5.24 -10.91
N CYS A 83 10.36 -5.61 -9.85
CA CYS A 83 11.78 -5.31 -9.72
C CYS A 83 12.62 -6.44 -10.33
N SER A 84 13.59 -6.08 -11.16
CA SER A 84 14.54 -7.00 -11.81
C SER A 84 15.98 -6.62 -11.47
#